data_AF-A0A370EQ98-F1
#
_entry.id   AF-A0A370EQ98-F1
#
_cell.length_a   1.000
_cell.length_b   1.000
_cell.length_c   1.000
_cell.angle_alpha   90.00
_cell.angle_beta   90.00
_cell.angle_gamma   90.00
#
_symmetry.space_group_name_H-M   'P 1'
#
loop_
_entity.id
_entity.type
_entity.pdbx_description
1 polymer ?
#
loop_
_entity_poly.entity_id
_entity_poly.type
_entity_poly.pdbx_seq_one_letter_code
_entity_poly.pdbx_strand_id
1 'polypeptide(L)'
;MKDPAFLFYPGDYFRDTQCLSDNVQAVYVRIMCEHMRNICISHTQLAFFTKNLSAEETSQLLSILIKTNEGYQIEWVVDSILKRKAYTESRRNNRKGKPKENDNPTKKSPSTYVSHMENEGEIESEIVIVSDNDNGIVTERGKGGVGEKPNLIYPFESENFLNQWKVWKQYTDEQHDFAFYSETTEQAALSKLGKLSKYDEATAIAIMHQSMANGWKGFFEENTTHGSTKQPSGKGESSYSDAFKRKIVGRLQSE
;
A
#
# COMPACT_ATOMS: atom_id res chain seq x y z
N MET A 1 19.34 -18.71 7.20
CA MET A 1 20.27 -17.59 6.94
C MET A 1 19.49 -16.33 7.25
N LYS A 2 19.89 -15.56 8.27
CA LYS A 2 19.32 -14.22 8.49
C LYS A 2 19.88 -13.33 7.39
N ASP A 3 19.04 -12.56 6.72
CA ASP A 3 19.50 -11.58 5.73
C ASP A 3 20.14 -10.41 6.49
N PRO A 4 21.46 -10.16 6.34
CA PRO A 4 22.12 -9.09 7.07
C PRO A 4 21.90 -7.71 6.42
N ALA A 5 21.25 -7.64 5.26
CA ALA A 5 21.11 -6.42 4.49
C ALA A 5 19.68 -5.85 4.57
N PHE A 6 19.58 -4.52 4.61
CA PHE A 6 18.34 -3.77 4.38
C PHE A 6 18.54 -2.79 3.22
N LEU A 7 17.45 -2.40 2.56
CA LEU A 7 17.51 -1.46 1.46
C LEU A 7 17.45 -0.03 2.03
N PHE A 8 18.51 0.73 1.79
CA PHE A 8 18.63 2.11 2.25
C PHE A 8 18.22 3.06 1.12
N TYR A 9 17.30 3.98 1.44
CA TYR A 9 16.84 5.01 0.52
C TYR A 9 17.34 6.38 1.00
N PRO A 10 18.28 7.01 0.29
CA PRO A 10 18.79 8.32 0.69
C PRO A 10 17.70 9.39 0.77
N GLY A 11 16.70 9.35 -0.10
CA GLY A 11 15.59 10.32 -0.10
C GLY A 11 14.77 10.27 1.20
N ASP A 12 14.36 9.08 1.63
CA ASP A 12 13.63 8.89 2.89
C ASP A 12 14.47 9.27 4.10
N TYR A 13 15.76 8.91 4.08
CA TYR A 13 16.70 9.31 5.11
C TYR A 13 16.79 10.83 5.22
N PHE A 14 17.00 11.53 4.09
CA PHE A 14 17.12 12.99 4.09
C PHE A 14 15.81 13.69 4.46
N ARG A 15 14.64 13.16 4.06
CA ARG A 15 13.35 13.69 4.48
C ARG A 15 13.27 13.80 6.01
N ASP A 16 13.71 12.76 6.72
CA ASP A 16 13.63 12.70 8.17
C ASP A 16 14.77 13.50 8.83
N THR A 17 15.99 13.49 8.27
CA THR A 17 17.19 13.99 8.97
C THR A 17 17.65 15.38 8.59
N GLN A 18 17.23 15.94 7.45
CA GLN A 18 17.81 17.20 6.92
C GLN A 18 17.66 18.42 7.86
N CYS A 19 16.65 18.41 8.72
CA CYS A 19 16.36 19.49 9.67
C CYS A 19 16.74 19.15 11.13
N LEU A 20 17.43 18.02 11.36
CA LEU A 20 17.84 17.59 12.69
C LEU A 20 19.23 18.14 13.03
N SER A 21 19.50 18.32 14.33
CA SER A 21 20.88 18.57 14.77
C SER A 21 21.77 17.35 14.54
N ASP A 22 23.08 17.56 14.40
CA ASP A 22 24.07 16.48 14.22
C ASP A 22 23.96 15.38 15.30
N ASN A 23 23.70 15.78 16.55
CA ASN A 23 23.51 14.85 17.66
C ASN A 23 22.24 14.00 17.48
N VAL A 24 21.14 14.63 17.08
CA VAL A 24 19.87 13.95 16.84
C VAL A 24 19.99 13.01 15.64
N GLN A 25 20.63 13.46 14.56
CA GLN A 25 20.89 12.63 13.38
C GLN A 25 21.76 11.41 13.73
N ALA A 26 22.78 11.55 14.57
CA ALA A 26 23.59 10.44 15.04
C ALA A 26 22.76 9.43 15.86
N VAL A 27 21.85 9.91 16.72
CA VAL A 27 20.93 9.06 17.48
C VAL A 27 19.94 8.35 16.56
N TYR A 28 19.37 9.06 15.59
CA TYR A 28 18.47 8.50 14.58
C TYR A 28 19.13 7.34 13.82
N VAL A 29 20.38 7.51 13.35
CA VAL A 29 21.14 6.45 12.66
C VAL A 29 21.35 5.24 13.57
N ARG A 30 21.65 5.44 14.86
CA ARG A 30 21.77 4.33 15.83
C ARG A 30 20.46 3.56 15.98
N ILE A 31 19.35 4.29 16.08
CA ILE A 31 18.02 3.71 16.15
C ILE A 31 17.74 2.91 14.88
N MET A 32 17.96 3.48 13.69
CA MET A 32 17.82 2.80 12.40
C MET A 32 18.63 1.49 12.33
N CYS A 33 19.87 1.49 12.84
CA CYS A 33 20.67 0.27 12.91
C CYS A 33 20.10 -0.77 13.89
N GLU A 34 19.54 -0.34 15.02
CA GLU A 34 18.92 -1.26 15.99
C GLU A 34 17.64 -1.90 15.45
N HIS A 35 16.93 -1.21 14.54
CA HIS A 35 15.76 -1.76 13.84
C HIS A 35 16.07 -3.08 13.11
N MET A 36 17.31 -3.28 12.68
CA MET A 36 17.77 -4.52 12.03
C MET A 36 17.68 -5.75 12.95
N ARG A 37 17.73 -5.53 14.26
CA ARG A 37 17.59 -6.58 15.28
C ARG A 37 16.16 -6.64 15.78
N ASN A 38 15.61 -5.47 16.11
CA ASN A 38 14.30 -5.30 16.71
C ASN A 38 13.56 -4.17 15.97
N ILE A 39 12.52 -4.51 15.19
CA ILE A 39 11.76 -3.53 14.38
C ILE A 39 11.22 -2.36 15.22
N CYS A 40 11.01 -2.57 16.51
CA CYS A 40 10.56 -1.54 17.42
C CYS A 40 11.55 -1.41 18.58
N ILE A 41 11.87 -0.18 18.97
CA ILE A 41 12.67 0.09 20.18
C ILE A 41 11.75 0.39 21.35
N SER A 42 12.00 -0.27 22.48
CA SER A 42 11.27 -0.03 23.72
C SER A 42 11.53 1.38 24.28
N HIS A 43 10.65 1.82 25.20
CA HIS A 43 10.85 3.09 25.90
C HIS A 43 12.20 3.17 26.63
N THR A 44 12.65 2.07 27.23
CA THR A 44 13.96 1.98 27.90
C THR A 44 15.12 2.14 26.93
N GLN A 45 15.03 1.52 25.75
CA GLN A 45 16.05 1.69 24.70
C GLN A 45 16.08 3.11 24.16
N LEU A 46 14.91 3.71 23.94
CA LEU A 46 14.81 5.11 23.51
C LEU A 46 15.49 6.03 24.53
N ALA A 47 15.16 5.90 25.83
CA ALA A 47 15.78 6.67 26.89
C ALA A 47 17.31 6.49 26.95
N PHE A 48 17.80 5.29 26.67
CA PHE A 48 19.24 5.03 26.58
C PHE A 48 19.89 5.74 25.38
N PHE A 49 19.23 5.75 24.22
CA PHE A 49 19.73 6.41 23.01
C PHE A 49 19.72 7.94 23.13
N THR A 50 18.73 8.50 23.82
CA THR A 50 18.56 9.95 23.99
C THR A 50 19.23 10.51 25.24
N LYS A 51 19.93 9.70 26.03
CA LYS A 51 20.52 10.10 27.33
C LYS A 51 21.45 11.33 27.29
N ASN A 52 22.04 11.61 26.13
CA ASN A 52 22.97 12.73 25.91
C ASN A 52 22.35 13.86 25.09
N LEU A 53 21.05 13.78 24.78
CA LEU A 53 20.33 14.82 24.05
C LEU A 53 19.68 15.79 25.03
N SER A 54 19.56 17.05 24.61
CA SER A 54 18.73 18.03 25.30
C SER A 54 17.23 17.69 25.17
N ALA A 55 16.38 18.35 25.95
CA ALA A 55 14.93 18.19 25.85
C ALA A 55 14.39 18.61 24.47
N GLU A 56 14.98 19.65 23.87
CA GLU A 56 14.63 20.12 22.53
C GLU A 56 15.04 19.10 21.46
N GLU A 57 16.29 18.61 21.51
CA GLU A 57 16.80 17.56 20.62
C GLU A 57 15.99 16.27 20.72
N THR A 58 15.59 15.89 21.94
CA THR A 58 14.71 14.73 22.16
C THR A 58 13.34 14.95 21.52
N SER A 59 12.81 16.17 21.57
CA SER A 59 11.52 16.51 20.96
C SER A 59 11.58 16.47 19.43
N GLN A 60 12.70 16.93 18.84
CA GLN A 60 12.97 16.80 17.40
C GLN A 60 13.03 15.32 16.97
N LEU A 61 13.67 14.46 17.75
CA LEU A 61 13.70 13.03 17.46
C LEU A 61 12.30 12.39 17.58
N LEU A 62 11.52 12.80 18.57
CA LEU A 62 10.18 12.23 18.80
C LEU A 62 9.16 12.66 17.75
N SER A 63 9.35 13.79 17.06
CA SER A 63 8.43 14.23 16.01
C SER A 63 8.52 13.36 14.75
N ILE A 64 9.66 12.71 14.51
CA ILE A 64 9.89 11.81 13.37
C ILE A 64 9.66 10.33 13.70
N LEU A 65 9.70 9.95 14.98
CA LEU A 65 9.45 8.57 15.40
C LEU A 65 7.95 8.30 15.53
N ILE A 66 7.51 7.17 14.96
CA ILE A 66 6.15 6.67 15.16
C ILE A 66 6.09 5.92 16.48
N LYS A 67 5.19 6.35 17.37
CA LYS A 67 4.89 5.64 18.61
C LYS A 67 3.88 4.52 18.34
N THR A 68 4.22 3.32 18.77
CA THR A 68 3.36 2.13 18.71
C THR A 68 3.01 1.65 20.12
N ASN A 69 2.18 0.62 20.23
CA ASN A 69 1.88 -0.03 21.51
C ASN A 69 3.13 -0.66 22.15
N GLU A 70 4.08 -1.09 21.32
CA GLU A 70 5.28 -1.82 21.75
C GLU A 70 6.50 -0.91 21.94
N GLY A 71 6.47 0.33 21.43
CA GLY A 71 7.59 1.25 21.54
C GLY A 71 7.60 2.35 20.46
N TYR A 72 8.75 2.55 19.83
CA TYR A 72 8.98 3.57 18.83
C TYR A 72 9.67 2.98 17.59
N GLN A 73 9.30 3.47 16.42
CA GLN A 73 9.88 3.01 15.16
C GLN A 73 10.03 4.12 14.12
N ILE A 74 10.91 3.89 13.13
CA ILE A 74 11.05 4.74 11.94
C ILE A 74 10.27 4.09 10.79
N GLU A 75 9.24 4.78 10.29
CA GLU A 75 8.27 4.25 9.32
C GLU A 75 8.91 3.55 8.12
N TRP A 76 9.67 4.31 7.33
CA TRP A 76 10.25 3.81 6.08
C TRP A 76 11.27 2.68 6.32
N VAL A 77 11.92 2.66 7.48
CA VAL A 77 12.87 1.61 7.86
C VAL A 77 12.11 0.31 8.14
N VAL A 78 10.99 0.38 8.85
CA VAL A 78 10.12 -0.79 9.10
C VAL A 78 9.62 -1.35 7.78
N ASP A 79 9.10 -0.50 6.89
CA ASP A 79 8.62 -0.92 5.58
C ASP A 79 9.72 -1.60 4.75
N SER A 80 10.93 -1.04 4.76
CA SER A 80 12.09 -1.62 4.08
C SER A 80 12.43 -3.02 4.63
N ILE A 81 12.44 -3.18 5.96
CA ILE A 81 12.69 -4.48 6.61
C ILE A 81 11.60 -5.50 6.24
N LEU A 82 10.32 -5.10 6.27
CA LEU A 82 9.19 -5.98 5.96
C LEU A 82 9.23 -6.44 4.49
N LYS A 83 9.42 -5.50 3.55
CA LYS A 83 9.62 -5.80 2.12
C LYS A 83 10.78 -6.78 1.92
N ARG A 84 11.88 -6.59 2.67
CA ARG A 84 13.06 -7.46 2.58
C ARG A 84 12.83 -8.86 3.15
N LYS A 85 12.10 -8.98 4.26
CA LYS A 85 11.69 -10.27 4.83
C LYS A 85 10.84 -11.06 3.82
N ALA A 86 9.81 -10.41 3.25
CA ALA A 86 8.94 -11.02 2.26
C ALA A 86 9.71 -11.49 1.01
N TYR A 87 10.63 -10.66 0.49
CA TYR A 87 11.50 -11.05 -0.62
C TYR A 87 12.35 -12.28 -0.26
N THR A 88 12.98 -12.28 0.91
CA THR A 88 13.84 -13.38 1.35
C THR A 88 13.06 -14.69 1.48
N GLU A 89 11.84 -14.63 2.01
CA GLU A 89 10.93 -15.77 2.12
C GLU A 89 10.51 -16.28 0.74
N SER A 90 10.15 -15.39 -0.18
CA SER A 90 9.85 -15.75 -1.57
C SER A 90 11.04 -16.46 -2.24
N ARG A 91 12.25 -15.90 -2.13
CA ARG A 91 13.47 -16.54 -2.66
C ARG A 91 13.76 -17.88 -2.01
N ARG A 92 13.53 -18.00 -0.69
CA ARG A 92 13.68 -19.27 0.04
C ARG A 92 12.71 -20.32 -0.47
N ASN A 93 11.44 -19.96 -0.70
CA ASN A 93 10.42 -20.87 -1.19
C ASN A 93 10.72 -21.31 -2.63
N ASN A 94 11.15 -20.40 -3.50
CA ASN A 94 11.59 -20.74 -4.85
C ASN A 94 12.78 -21.72 -4.85
N ARG A 95 13.71 -21.57 -3.89
CA ARG A 95 14.85 -22.48 -3.75
C ARG A 95 14.46 -23.87 -3.22
N LYS A 96 13.37 -24.00 -2.46
CA LYS A 96 12.91 -25.31 -1.96
C LYS A 96 12.45 -26.24 -3.09
N GLY A 97 12.13 -25.71 -4.27
CA GLY A 97 11.60 -26.48 -5.40
C GLY A 97 10.22 -27.09 -5.09
N LYS A 98 9.48 -27.51 -6.12
CA LYS A 98 8.33 -28.39 -5.91
C LYS A 98 8.86 -29.81 -5.61
N PRO A 99 8.23 -30.59 -4.72
CA PRO A 99 8.56 -32.00 -4.59
C PRO A 99 8.37 -32.67 -5.97
N LYS A 100 9.37 -33.45 -6.39
CA LYS A 100 9.33 -34.20 -7.64
C LYS A 100 8.33 -35.35 -7.48
N GLU A 101 7.08 -35.12 -7.84
CA GLU A 101 6.16 -36.20 -8.13
C GLU A 101 6.22 -36.44 -9.64
N ASN A 102 7.00 -37.46 -10.00
CA ASN A 102 7.13 -38.12 -11.31
C ASN A 102 7.41 -37.24 -12.56
N ASP A 103 8.39 -37.74 -13.33
CA ASP A 103 8.65 -37.51 -14.75
C ASP A 103 9.48 -36.32 -15.27
N ASN A 104 10.49 -36.73 -16.04
CA ASN A 104 11.13 -36.16 -17.23
C ASN A 104 11.88 -34.81 -17.17
N PRO A 105 13.15 -34.76 -17.64
CA PRO A 105 14.02 -33.60 -17.48
C PRO A 105 13.87 -32.62 -18.65
N THR A 106 12.79 -31.86 -18.70
CA THR A 106 12.80 -30.61 -19.50
C THR A 106 13.16 -29.44 -18.60
N LYS A 107 14.44 -29.09 -18.62
CA LYS A 107 15.02 -27.87 -18.02
C LYS A 107 14.23 -26.64 -18.49
N LYS A 108 13.35 -26.11 -17.65
CA LYS A 108 12.95 -24.70 -17.74
C LYS A 108 13.83 -23.94 -16.76
N SER A 109 14.75 -23.13 -17.30
CA SER A 109 15.45 -22.12 -16.51
C SER A 109 14.39 -21.26 -15.81
N PRO A 110 14.46 -21.07 -14.48
CA PRO A 110 13.58 -20.12 -13.83
C PRO A 110 13.97 -18.75 -14.36
N SER A 111 13.02 -18.04 -14.96
CA SER A 111 13.21 -16.64 -15.34
C SER A 111 13.65 -15.88 -14.09
N THR A 112 14.93 -15.49 -14.06
CA THR A 112 15.58 -14.81 -12.94
C THR A 112 15.13 -13.36 -12.79
N TYR A 113 14.21 -12.90 -13.63
CA TYR A 113 13.70 -11.55 -13.62
C TYR A 113 12.62 -11.41 -12.55
N VAL A 114 13.05 -10.95 -11.37
CA VAL A 114 12.16 -10.40 -10.36
C VAL A 114 12.00 -8.92 -10.71
N SER A 115 10.76 -8.50 -10.99
CA SER A 115 10.42 -7.08 -11.13
C SER A 115 11.09 -6.29 -10.01
N HIS A 116 11.92 -5.34 -10.41
CA HIS A 116 12.82 -4.63 -9.52
C HIS A 116 12.02 -3.82 -8.49
N MET A 117 12.65 -3.61 -7.33
CA MET A 117 12.17 -2.85 -6.18
C MET A 117 11.99 -1.37 -6.55
N GLU A 118 11.07 -1.08 -7.47
CA GLU A 118 10.67 0.27 -7.76
C GLU A 118 9.73 0.71 -6.64
N ASN A 119 10.16 1.77 -5.96
CA ASN A 119 9.29 2.53 -5.11
C ASN A 119 8.32 3.24 -6.05
N GLU A 120 7.10 2.72 -6.25
CA GLU A 120 5.97 3.55 -6.69
C GLU A 120 5.54 4.46 -5.52
N GLY A 121 6.51 5.19 -4.95
CA GLY A 121 6.27 6.25 -3.99
C GLY A 121 5.85 7.47 -4.77
N GLU A 122 4.54 7.58 -5.03
CA GLU A 122 3.93 8.87 -5.33
C GLU A 122 4.27 9.81 -4.16
N ILE A 123 5.18 10.75 -4.39
CA ILE A 123 5.34 11.90 -3.52
C ILE A 123 4.18 12.83 -3.85
N GLU A 124 3.03 12.67 -3.17
CA GLU A 124 2.04 13.73 -3.04
C GLU A 124 2.37 14.52 -1.77
N SER A 125 3.46 15.29 -1.81
CA SER A 125 3.63 16.40 -0.86
C SER A 125 2.88 17.60 -1.43
N GLU A 126 1.60 17.73 -1.08
CA GLU A 126 0.86 18.96 -1.33
C GLU A 126 1.22 19.97 -0.22
N ILE A 127 2.26 20.78 -0.45
CA ILE A 127 2.47 21.99 0.34
C ILE A 127 1.44 23.02 -0.14
N VAL A 128 0.35 23.17 0.60
CA VAL A 128 -0.54 24.32 0.46
C VAL A 128 0.05 25.48 1.26
N ILE A 129 0.84 26.35 0.62
CA ILE A 129 1.11 27.68 1.19
C ILE A 129 -0.14 28.52 0.92
N VAL A 130 -1.04 28.61 1.90
CA VAL A 130 -2.04 29.68 1.91
C VAL A 130 -1.35 30.90 2.50
N SER A 131 -0.97 31.85 1.64
CA SER A 131 -0.84 33.22 2.06
C SER A 131 -2.26 33.76 2.24
N ASP A 132 -2.66 34.04 3.48
CA ASP A 132 -3.30 35.30 3.86
C ASP A 132 -3.43 35.36 5.40
N ASN A 133 -3.06 36.52 5.94
CA ASN A 133 -3.08 36.88 7.35
C ASN A 133 -4.48 36.71 7.96
N ASP A 134 -4.62 36.03 9.10
CA ASP A 134 -4.91 36.64 10.42
C ASP A 134 -5.03 35.54 11.51
N ASN A 135 -4.37 35.81 12.64
CA ASN A 135 -4.46 35.24 14.00
C ASN A 135 -5.18 33.90 14.32
N GLY A 136 -4.43 32.97 14.94
CA GLY A 136 -4.97 32.12 16.02
C GLY A 136 -4.44 30.68 16.11
N ILE A 137 -3.37 30.45 16.88
CA ILE A 137 -2.95 29.13 17.35
C ILE A 137 -3.95 28.63 18.42
N VAL A 138 -4.58 27.48 18.21
CA VAL A 138 -5.04 26.61 19.30
C VAL A 138 -4.77 25.15 18.93
N THR A 139 -3.87 24.53 19.68
CA THR A 139 -3.63 23.08 19.73
C THR A 139 -4.52 22.47 20.82
N GLU A 140 -5.30 21.43 20.53
CA GLU A 140 -5.75 20.49 21.57
C GLU A 140 -5.74 19.02 21.10
N ARG A 141 -5.09 18.17 21.91
CA ARG A 141 -5.25 16.72 21.92
C ARG A 141 -6.43 16.39 22.84
N GLY A 142 -7.45 15.71 22.31
CA GLY A 142 -8.53 15.11 23.10
C GLY A 142 -8.62 13.60 22.84
N LYS A 143 -8.41 12.79 23.88
CA LYS A 143 -8.86 11.39 23.95
C LYS A 143 -10.37 11.40 24.24
N GLY A 144 -11.15 10.56 23.57
CA GLY A 144 -12.52 10.26 23.99
C GLY A 144 -13.38 9.79 22.81
N GLY A 145 -13.97 8.61 22.93
CA GLY A 145 -14.79 8.01 21.90
C GLY A 145 -16.10 8.74 21.60
N VAL A 146 -16.78 8.19 20.60
CA VAL A 146 -18.00 8.67 19.91
C VAL A 146 -17.68 9.77 18.88
N GLY A 147 -16.97 9.39 17.82
CA GLY A 147 -16.74 10.25 16.66
C GLY A 147 -17.70 9.91 15.53
N GLU A 148 -18.45 10.91 15.07
CA GLU A 148 -19.30 10.85 13.89
C GLU A 148 -18.55 10.30 12.67
N LYS A 149 -19.24 9.52 11.84
CA LYS A 149 -18.69 8.93 10.62
C LYS A 149 -18.01 10.01 9.78
N PRO A 150 -16.71 9.89 9.50
CA PRO A 150 -16.03 10.76 8.56
C PRO A 150 -16.66 10.61 7.18
N ASN A 151 -16.86 11.73 6.48
CA ASN A 151 -17.62 11.80 5.26
C ASN A 151 -16.76 11.28 4.09
N LEU A 152 -16.79 9.96 3.83
CA LEU A 152 -16.14 9.38 2.65
C LEU A 152 -16.66 10.08 1.38
N ILE A 153 -15.74 10.59 0.57
CA ILE A 153 -16.07 11.27 -0.69
C ILE A 153 -15.94 10.24 -1.81
N TYR A 154 -17.09 9.78 -2.31
CA TYR A 154 -17.15 8.90 -3.46
C TYR A 154 -16.93 9.70 -4.76
N PRO A 155 -16.18 9.19 -5.75
CA PRO A 155 -16.04 9.83 -7.06
C PRO A 155 -17.38 9.93 -7.81
N PHE A 156 -18.31 9.03 -7.50
CA PHE A 156 -19.65 8.96 -8.06
C PHE A 156 -20.66 8.64 -6.96
N GLU A 157 -21.76 9.38 -6.92
CA GLU A 157 -22.83 9.19 -5.92
C GLU A 157 -23.91 8.20 -6.38
N SER A 158 -23.73 7.57 -7.55
CA SER A 158 -24.72 6.67 -8.10
C SER A 158 -24.86 5.41 -7.24
N GLU A 159 -26.09 4.93 -7.08
CA GLU A 159 -26.37 3.67 -6.37
C GLU A 159 -25.65 2.49 -7.02
N ASN A 160 -25.50 2.52 -8.34
CA ASN A 160 -24.78 1.49 -9.08
C ASN A 160 -23.31 1.43 -8.67
N PHE A 161 -22.63 2.58 -8.66
CA PHE A 161 -21.23 2.65 -8.25
C PHE A 161 -21.02 2.20 -6.80
N LEU A 162 -21.89 2.65 -5.88
CA LEU A 162 -21.81 2.26 -4.47
C LEU A 162 -21.95 0.75 -4.26
N ASN A 163 -22.87 0.12 -5.01
CA ASN A 163 -23.02 -1.33 -4.99
C ASN A 163 -21.78 -2.04 -5.55
N GLN A 164 -21.21 -1.56 -6.67
CA GLN A 164 -19.98 -2.12 -7.23
C GLN A 164 -18.79 -1.95 -6.28
N TRP A 165 -18.70 -0.83 -5.57
CA TRP A 165 -17.67 -0.58 -4.57
C TRP A 165 -17.79 -1.55 -3.39
N LYS A 166 -19.01 -1.83 -2.93
CA LYS A 166 -19.27 -2.83 -1.88
C LYS A 166 -18.79 -4.23 -2.31
N VAL A 167 -19.13 -4.64 -3.53
CA VAL A 167 -18.68 -5.92 -4.11
C VAL A 167 -17.16 -5.98 -4.22
N TRP A 168 -16.53 -4.88 -4.65
CA TRP A 168 -15.07 -4.78 -4.72
C TRP A 168 -14.42 -5.00 -3.35
N LYS A 169 -14.94 -4.36 -2.29
CA LYS A 169 -14.42 -4.53 -0.92
C LYS A 169 -14.51 -5.99 -0.44
N GLN A 170 -15.65 -6.64 -0.69
CA GLN A 170 -15.82 -8.06 -0.38
C GLN A 170 -14.82 -8.93 -1.14
N TYR A 171 -14.65 -8.70 -2.44
CA TYR A 171 -13.66 -9.40 -3.25
C TYR A 171 -12.24 -9.23 -2.69
N THR A 172 -11.84 -8.03 -2.30
CA THR A 172 -10.49 -7.78 -1.76
C THR A 172 -10.26 -8.46 -0.42
N ASP A 173 -11.28 -8.56 0.42
CA ASP A 173 -11.21 -9.27 1.70
C ASP A 173 -11.10 -10.78 1.46
N GLU A 174 -12.02 -11.35 0.66
CA GLU A 174 -12.09 -12.78 0.42
C GLU A 174 -10.90 -13.34 -0.38
N GLN A 175 -10.43 -12.62 -1.41
CA GLN A 175 -9.40 -13.11 -2.33
C GLN A 175 -7.98 -12.67 -1.95
N HIS A 176 -7.84 -11.57 -1.21
CA HIS A 176 -6.53 -10.98 -0.90
C HIS A 176 -6.28 -10.75 0.60
N ASP A 177 -7.17 -11.20 1.48
CA ASP A 177 -7.10 -11.00 2.94
C ASP A 177 -6.82 -9.54 3.28
N PHE A 178 -7.50 -8.65 2.55
CA PHE A 178 -7.27 -7.21 2.58
C PHE A 178 -8.59 -6.46 2.77
N ALA A 179 -8.74 -5.89 3.98
CA ALA A 179 -9.80 -4.96 4.29
C ALA A 179 -9.25 -3.53 4.41
N PHE A 180 -10.06 -2.55 3.99
CA PHE A 180 -9.77 -1.13 4.19
C PHE A 180 -10.02 -0.75 5.66
N TYR A 181 -9.05 -0.99 6.53
CA TYR A 181 -9.16 -0.71 7.97
C TYR A 181 -9.11 0.78 8.30
N SER A 182 -8.57 1.60 7.39
CA SER A 182 -8.47 3.04 7.57
C SER A 182 -9.19 3.77 6.45
N GLU A 183 -9.94 4.80 6.80
CA GLU A 183 -10.67 5.66 5.86
C GLU A 183 -9.74 6.32 4.84
N THR A 184 -8.49 6.62 5.24
CA THR A 184 -7.48 7.18 4.32
C THR A 184 -7.13 6.19 3.21
N THR A 185 -7.07 4.89 3.53
CA THR A 185 -6.80 3.85 2.53
C THR A 185 -7.97 3.63 1.58
N GLU A 186 -9.21 3.74 2.09
CA GLU A 186 -10.41 3.67 1.26
C GLU A 186 -10.52 4.90 0.34
N GLN A 187 -10.29 6.09 0.88
CA GLN A 187 -10.31 7.35 0.12
C GLN A 187 -9.21 7.39 -0.95
N ALA A 188 -8.01 6.88 -0.67
CA ALA A 188 -6.93 6.78 -1.63
C ALA A 188 -7.29 5.83 -2.79
N ALA A 189 -7.90 4.69 -2.49
CA ALA A 189 -8.35 3.75 -3.52
C ALA A 189 -9.47 4.35 -4.39
N LEU A 190 -10.42 5.07 -3.78
CA LEU A 190 -11.46 5.81 -4.49
C LEU A 190 -10.87 6.93 -5.38
N SER A 191 -9.92 7.71 -4.86
CA SER A 191 -9.22 8.76 -5.60
C SER A 191 -8.47 8.19 -6.80
N LYS A 192 -7.73 7.09 -6.60
CA LYS A 192 -7.02 6.37 -7.66
C LYS A 192 -7.97 5.85 -8.74
N LEU A 193 -9.11 5.26 -8.35
CA LEU A 193 -10.13 4.79 -9.30
C LEU A 193 -10.73 5.96 -10.11
N GLY A 194 -11.02 7.10 -9.47
CA GLY A 194 -11.48 8.31 -10.13
C GLY A 194 -10.47 8.83 -11.17
N LYS A 195 -9.18 8.91 -10.80
CA LYS A 195 -8.09 9.31 -11.71
C LYS A 195 -7.97 8.35 -12.91
N LEU A 196 -7.93 7.03 -12.67
CA LEU A 196 -7.78 6.01 -13.73
C LEU A 196 -8.97 5.95 -14.69
N SER A 197 -10.18 6.19 -14.17
CA SER A 197 -11.41 6.24 -14.96
C SER A 197 -11.61 7.57 -15.67
N LYS A 198 -10.71 8.55 -15.50
CA LYS A 198 -10.88 9.92 -15.98
C LYS A 198 -12.21 10.54 -15.51
N TYR A 199 -12.63 10.17 -14.29
CA TYR A 199 -13.90 10.57 -13.68
C TYR A 199 -15.12 10.19 -14.52
N ASP A 200 -15.06 9.07 -15.26
CA ASP A 200 -16.21 8.44 -15.91
C ASP A 200 -16.67 7.19 -15.14
N GLU A 201 -17.94 7.17 -14.75
CA GLU A 201 -18.50 6.11 -13.90
C GLU A 201 -18.47 4.74 -14.60
N ALA A 202 -18.79 4.70 -15.90
CA ALA A 202 -18.83 3.46 -16.66
C ALA A 202 -17.42 2.84 -16.76
N THR A 203 -16.41 3.67 -17.03
CA THR A 203 -15.00 3.26 -17.05
C THR A 203 -14.52 2.81 -15.67
N ALA A 204 -14.94 3.48 -14.59
CA ALA A 204 -14.59 3.05 -13.23
C ALA A 204 -15.13 1.66 -12.89
N ILE A 205 -16.38 1.38 -13.26
CA ILE A 205 -17.01 0.06 -13.07
C ILE A 205 -16.31 -0.99 -13.93
N ALA A 206 -15.97 -0.67 -15.18
CA ALA A 206 -15.24 -1.57 -16.06
C ALA A 206 -13.86 -1.94 -15.48
N ILE A 207 -13.12 -0.96 -14.94
CA ILE A 207 -11.83 -1.18 -14.26
C ILE A 207 -11.98 -2.11 -13.04
N MET A 208 -13.01 -1.92 -12.22
CA MET A 208 -13.30 -2.81 -11.10
C MET A 208 -13.56 -4.25 -11.59
N HIS A 209 -14.40 -4.41 -12.61
CA HIS A 209 -14.73 -5.72 -13.19
C HIS A 209 -13.52 -6.40 -13.82
N GLN A 210 -12.71 -5.66 -14.57
CA GLN A 210 -11.45 -6.15 -15.13
C GLN A 210 -10.50 -6.64 -14.04
N SER A 211 -10.38 -5.88 -12.95
CA SER A 211 -9.49 -6.23 -11.83
C SER A 211 -9.97 -7.50 -11.12
N MET A 212 -11.28 -7.62 -10.87
CA MET A 212 -11.87 -8.83 -10.30
C MET A 212 -11.73 -10.05 -11.22
N ALA A 213 -11.99 -9.90 -12.52
CA ALA A 213 -11.89 -10.97 -13.50
C ALA A 213 -10.46 -11.49 -13.65
N ASN A 214 -9.46 -10.63 -13.50
CA ASN A 214 -8.05 -10.99 -13.58
C ASN A 214 -7.42 -11.40 -12.24
N GLY A 215 -8.18 -11.36 -11.13
CA GLY A 215 -7.64 -11.74 -9.83
C GLY A 215 -6.68 -10.71 -9.23
N TRP A 216 -6.82 -9.42 -9.57
CA TRP A 216 -5.89 -8.37 -9.16
C TRP A 216 -6.29 -7.68 -7.85
N LYS A 217 -5.29 -7.31 -7.04
CA LYS A 217 -5.48 -6.58 -5.77
C LYS A 217 -5.74 -5.08 -5.95
N GLY A 218 -5.49 -4.51 -7.13
CA GLY A 218 -5.57 -3.07 -7.38
C GLY A 218 -6.13 -2.73 -8.76
N PHE A 219 -6.34 -1.44 -8.99
CA PHE A 219 -6.90 -0.88 -10.23
C PHE A 219 -5.80 -0.55 -11.25
N PHE A 220 -6.10 -0.83 -12.52
CA PHE A 220 -5.23 -0.57 -13.65
C PHE A 220 -6.03 0.01 -14.81
N GLU A 221 -5.38 0.79 -15.66
CA GLU A 221 -6.02 1.41 -16.82
C GLU A 221 -6.65 0.35 -17.73
N GLU A 222 -7.88 0.62 -18.17
CA GLU A 222 -8.55 -0.17 -19.18
C GLU A 222 -7.85 0.10 -20.52
N ASN A 223 -7.18 -0.92 -21.07
CA ASN A 223 -6.50 -0.82 -22.36
C ASN A 223 -7.54 -0.68 -23.49
N THR A 224 -8.01 0.54 -23.73
CA THR A 224 -8.70 0.92 -24.97
C THR A 224 -7.66 1.17 -26.06
N THR A 225 -6.85 0.16 -26.39
CA THR A 225 -6.10 0.15 -27.65
C THR A 225 -6.92 -0.57 -28.71
N HIS A 226 -7.59 0.22 -29.55
CA HIS A 226 -7.78 -0.13 -30.95
C HIS A 226 -6.40 -0.35 -31.58
N GLY A 227 -5.91 -1.59 -31.57
CA GLY A 227 -4.62 -1.98 -32.10
C GLY A 227 -4.58 -3.48 -32.36
N SER A 228 -4.98 -3.86 -33.56
CA SER A 228 -4.85 -5.17 -34.21
C SER A 228 -3.90 -6.17 -33.52
N THR A 229 -4.45 -7.07 -32.70
CA THR A 229 -3.83 -8.37 -32.46
C THR A 229 -4.46 -9.37 -33.41
N LYS A 230 -3.61 -10.00 -34.24
CA LYS A 230 -4.01 -11.05 -35.18
C LYS A 230 -4.86 -12.09 -34.44
N GLN A 231 -6.08 -12.30 -34.93
CA GLN A 231 -6.96 -13.35 -34.45
C GLN A 231 -6.24 -14.71 -34.54
N PRO A 232 -6.21 -15.52 -33.47
CA PRO A 232 -5.97 -16.93 -33.62
C PRO A 232 -7.22 -17.54 -34.26
N SER A 233 -7.02 -18.15 -35.42
CA SER A 233 -8.05 -18.89 -36.14
C SER A 233 -8.55 -20.06 -35.29
N GLY A 234 -9.84 -20.03 -34.95
CA GLY A 234 -10.67 -21.23 -34.75
C GLY A 234 -11.02 -21.60 -33.30
N LYS A 235 -12.22 -21.19 -32.87
CA LYS A 235 -13.39 -22.04 -32.56
C LYS A 235 -14.31 -21.37 -31.53
N GLY A 236 -15.52 -21.03 -31.99
CA GLY A 236 -16.74 -20.90 -31.17
C GLY A 236 -16.83 -19.68 -30.25
N GLU A 237 -17.44 -18.59 -30.73
CA GLU A 237 -18.06 -17.60 -29.85
C GLU A 237 -19.19 -18.28 -29.07
N SER A 238 -18.96 -18.65 -27.81
CA SER A 238 -20.06 -18.94 -26.89
C SER A 238 -20.69 -17.60 -26.47
N SER A 239 -21.58 -17.08 -27.31
CA SER A 239 -22.45 -15.97 -26.91
C SER A 239 -23.35 -16.46 -25.77
N TYR A 240 -23.01 -16.08 -24.54
CA TYR A 240 -23.86 -16.35 -23.39
C TYR A 240 -25.26 -15.78 -23.63
N SER A 241 -26.30 -16.56 -23.33
CA SER A 241 -27.67 -16.13 -23.49
C SER A 241 -27.95 -14.89 -22.64
N ASP A 242 -28.81 -13.99 -23.11
CA ASP A 242 -29.16 -12.78 -22.36
C ASP A 242 -29.79 -13.07 -20.99
N ALA A 243 -30.34 -14.28 -20.82
CA ALA A 243 -30.80 -14.79 -19.54
C ALA A 243 -29.64 -15.06 -18.56
N PHE A 244 -28.50 -15.57 -19.05
CA PHE A 244 -27.30 -15.78 -18.23
C PHE A 244 -26.66 -14.46 -17.83
N LYS A 245 -26.57 -13.50 -18.76
CA LYS A 245 -26.08 -12.13 -18.47
C LYS A 245 -26.94 -11.46 -17.38
N ARG A 246 -28.27 -11.55 -17.50
CA ARG A 246 -29.21 -11.03 -16.48
C ARG A 246 -29.08 -11.76 -15.13
N LYS A 247 -28.81 -13.07 -15.13
CA LYS A 247 -28.63 -13.86 -13.90
C LYS A 247 -27.34 -13.53 -13.16
N ILE A 248 -26.26 -13.21 -13.89
CA ILE A 248 -25.00 -12.71 -13.30
C ILE A 248 -25.24 -11.34 -12.66
N VAL A 249 -25.85 -10.40 -13.39
CA VAL A 249 -26.15 -9.06 -12.87
C VAL A 249 -27.07 -9.12 -11.66
N GLY A 250 -28.11 -9.96 -11.70
CA GLY A 250 -29.04 -10.13 -10.57
C GLY A 250 -28.42 -10.73 -9.31
N ARG A 251 -27.42 -11.63 -9.44
CA ARG A 251 -26.70 -12.18 -8.27
C ARG A 251 -25.71 -11.20 -7.66
N LEU A 252 -25.05 -10.39 -8.48
CA LEU A 252 -24.11 -9.35 -8.04
C LEU A 252 -24.79 -8.21 -7.28
N GLN A 253 -26.09 -8.00 -7.48
CA GLN A 253 -26.88 -6.94 -6.82
C GLN A 253 -27.64 -7.42 -5.58
N SER A 254 -27.65 -8.72 -5.28
CA SER A 254 -28.46 -9.32 -4.21
C SER A 254 -27.69 -9.71 -2.94
N GLU A 255 -26.41 -9.35 -2.81
CA GLU A 255 -25.55 -9.60 -1.63
C GLU A 255 -25.02 -8.29 -1.02
#